data_AF-A0AA46AF65-F1
#
_entry.id   AF-A0AA46AF65-F1
#
_cell.length_a   1.000
_cell.length_b   1.000
_cell.length_c   1.000
_cell.angle_alpha   90.00
_cell.angle_beta   90.00
_cell.angle_gamma   90.00
#
_symmetry.space_group_name_H-M   'P 1'
#
loop_
_entity.id
_entity.type
_entity.pdbx_description
1 polymer ?
#
loop_
_entity_poly.entity_id
_entity_poly.type
_entity_poly.pdbx_seq_one_letter_code
_entity_poly.pdbx_strand_id
1 'polypeptide(L)'
;MVLVVAFWLFWCSHADLGRNWSYTLELRKGHQLITSGVYEYIRHPMYAAIWMWGVAQVLLLHNWIAGWSHLLSFSLLYFLRVPREEQMMLNQFGEEYQSYMNRTGRIIPRRFWK
;
A
#
# COMPACT_ATOMS: atom_id res chain seq x y z
N MET A 1 -19.55 -1.68 4.55
CA MET A 1 -18.53 -2.64 5.05
C MET A 1 -17.16 -2.40 4.41
N VAL A 2 -17.03 -2.37 3.07
CA VAL A 2 -15.74 -2.13 2.38
C VAL A 2 -15.05 -0.82 2.80
N LEU A 3 -15.79 0.29 2.87
CA LEU A 3 -15.22 1.58 3.33
C LEU A 3 -14.66 1.50 4.76
N VAL A 4 -15.36 0.84 5.67
CA VAL A 4 -14.95 0.72 7.07
C VAL A 4 -13.62 -0.04 7.16
N VAL A 5 -13.48 -1.13 6.41
CA VAL A 5 -12.23 -1.88 6.31
C VAL A 5 -11.13 -1.04 5.67
N ALA A 6 -11.44 -0.25 4.64
CA ALA A 6 -10.47 0.65 4.01
C ALA A 6 -9.97 1.73 4.98
N PHE A 7 -10.88 2.39 5.71
CA PHE A 7 -10.53 3.37 6.73
C PHE A 7 -9.70 2.76 7.86
N TRP A 8 -10.09 1.58 8.35
CA TRP A 8 -9.30 0.86 9.35
C TRP A 8 -7.88 0.60 8.83
N LEU A 9 -7.76 0.00 7.65
CA LEU A 9 -6.47 -0.42 7.12
C LEU A 9 -5.57 0.79 6.82
N PHE A 10 -6.15 1.89 6.35
CA PHE A 10 -5.47 3.17 6.20
C PHE A 10 -4.97 3.72 7.53
N TRP A 11 -5.82 3.70 8.56
CA TRP A 11 -5.47 4.14 9.91
C TRP A 11 -4.33 3.31 10.51
N CYS A 12 -4.44 1.97 10.47
CA CYS A 12 -3.39 1.09 10.97
C CYS A 12 -2.08 1.26 10.20
N SER A 13 -2.13 1.41 8.88
CA SER A 13 -0.93 1.67 8.08
C SER A 13 -0.24 2.96 8.51
N HIS A 14 -1.00 4.04 8.72
CA HIS A 14 -0.45 5.31 9.22
C HIS A 14 0.07 5.20 10.66
N ALA A 15 -0.62 4.47 11.53
CA ALA A 15 -0.20 4.25 12.91
C ALA A 15 1.11 3.44 12.99
N ASP A 16 1.23 2.36 12.19
CA ASP A 16 2.39 1.48 12.16
C ASP A 16 3.63 2.16 11.55
N LEU A 17 3.45 3.00 10.52
CA LEU A 17 4.53 3.78 9.93
C LEU A 17 5.02 4.91 10.85
N GLY A 18 4.11 5.55 11.59
CA GLY A 18 4.41 6.67 12.46
C GLY A 18 5.31 7.73 11.80
N ARG A 19 6.51 7.94 12.35
CA ARG A 19 7.48 8.95 11.89
C ARG A 19 8.21 8.59 10.59
N ASN A 20 8.14 7.34 10.16
CA ASN A 20 8.76 6.86 8.92
C ASN A 20 7.87 7.13 7.70
N TRP A 21 6.61 7.55 7.89
CA TRP A 21 5.77 7.93 6.76
C TRP A 21 6.27 9.22 6.09
N SER A 22 6.40 9.16 4.76
CA SER A 22 6.62 10.33 3.91
C SER A 22 5.69 10.27 2.71
N TYR A 23 5.11 11.41 2.33
CA TYR A 23 4.30 11.55 1.12
C TYR A 23 5.17 11.57 -0.15
N THR A 24 6.41 12.03 -0.03
CA THR A 24 7.43 12.03 -1.08
C THR A 24 8.30 10.77 -1.00
N LEU A 25 8.82 10.31 -2.15
CA LEU A 25 9.85 9.26 -2.24
C LEU A 25 11.18 9.80 -1.67
N GLU A 26 11.18 10.10 -0.38
CA GLU A 26 12.30 10.66 0.34
C GLU A 26 12.65 9.74 1.50
N LEU A 27 13.84 9.16 1.40
CA LEU A 27 14.46 8.46 2.50
C LEU A 27 14.91 9.49 3.53
N ARG A 28 14.16 9.62 4.64
CA ARG A 28 14.60 10.44 5.77
C ARG A 28 15.91 9.89 6.34
N LYS A 29 16.79 10.75 6.84
CA LYS A 29 17.97 10.31 7.61
C LYS A 29 17.50 9.45 8.79
N GLY A 30 17.92 8.19 8.83
CA GLY A 30 17.49 7.21 9.84
C GLY A 30 16.19 6.48 9.52
N HIS A 31 15.74 6.46 8.26
CA HIS A 31 14.59 5.68 7.83
C HIS A 31 14.79 4.19 8.13
N GLN A 32 13.89 3.62 8.93
CA GLN A 32 13.93 2.19 9.30
C GLN A 32 12.89 1.42 8.50
N LEU A 33 13.24 0.18 8.14
CA LEU A 33 12.32 -0.73 7.48
C LEU A 33 11.29 -1.26 8.50
N ILE A 34 10.06 -0.74 8.43
CA ILE A 34 8.96 -1.21 9.27
C ILE A 34 8.38 -2.49 8.67
N THR A 35 8.42 -3.58 9.43
CA THR A 35 7.88 -4.89 9.01
C THR A 35 6.95 -5.52 10.05
N SER A 36 6.51 -4.72 11.03
CA SER A 36 5.58 -5.10 12.09
C SER A 36 4.16 -4.61 11.83
N GLY A 37 3.17 -5.18 12.52
CA GLY A 37 1.77 -4.78 12.39
C GLY A 37 1.18 -5.21 11.05
N VAL A 38 0.45 -4.31 10.38
CA VAL A 38 -0.13 -4.60 9.06
C VAL A 38 0.95 -4.86 8.01
N TYR A 39 2.14 -4.26 8.18
CA TYR A 39 3.29 -4.46 7.31
C TYR A 39 3.86 -5.88 7.38
N GLU A 40 3.56 -6.67 8.42
CA GLU A 40 3.97 -8.09 8.45
C GLU A 40 3.28 -8.91 7.34
N TYR A 41 2.10 -8.48 6.91
CA TYR A 41 1.25 -9.21 5.98
C TYR A 41 1.35 -8.65 4.55
N ILE A 42 1.35 -7.31 4.43
CA ILE A 42 1.24 -6.58 3.16
C ILE A 42 2.30 -5.46 3.14
N ARG A 43 3.06 -5.32 2.06
CA ARG A 43 4.08 -4.24 1.91
C ARG A 43 3.49 -2.87 1.67
N HIS A 44 2.36 -2.83 0.97
CA HIS A 44 1.72 -1.61 0.50
C HIS A 44 0.28 -1.47 1.03
N PRO A 45 0.05 -1.49 2.36
CA PRO A 45 -1.29 -1.49 2.93
C PRO A 45 -2.06 -0.19 2.64
N MET A 46 -1.42 0.98 2.64
CA MET A 46 -2.06 2.23 2.17
C MET A 46 -2.61 2.09 0.75
N TYR A 47 -1.82 1.54 -0.18
CA TYR A 47 -2.28 1.34 -1.54
C TYR A 47 -3.46 0.35 -1.58
N ALA A 48 -3.44 -0.70 -0.75
CA ALA A 48 -4.58 -1.60 -0.58
C ALA A 48 -5.86 -0.88 -0.09
N ALA A 49 -5.73 0.04 0.87
CA ALA A 49 -6.84 0.86 1.34
C ALA A 49 -7.41 1.75 0.23
N ILE A 50 -6.56 2.38 -0.58
CA ILE A 50 -6.99 3.23 -1.69
C ILE A 50 -7.68 2.39 -2.79
N TRP A 51 -7.18 1.19 -3.09
CA TRP A 51 -7.88 0.26 -3.98
C TRP A 51 -9.28 -0.09 -3.47
N MET A 52 -9.43 -0.36 -2.16
CA MET A 52 -10.73 -0.63 -1.55
C MET A 52 -11.67 0.59 -1.60
N TRP A 53 -11.13 1.82 -1.45
CA TRP A 53 -11.91 3.03 -1.69
C TRP A 53 -12.39 3.15 -3.13
N GLY A 54 -11.54 2.84 -4.11
CA GLY A 54 -11.95 2.81 -5.51
C GLY A 54 -13.10 1.83 -5.78
N VAL A 55 -13.04 0.63 -5.18
CA VAL A 55 -14.12 -0.35 -5.28
C VAL A 55 -15.40 0.17 -4.63
N ALA A 56 -15.30 0.75 -3.43
CA ALA A 56 -16.45 1.35 -2.76
C ALA A 56 -17.07 2.50 -3.57
N GLN A 57 -16.24 3.33 -4.22
CA GLN A 57 -16.68 4.42 -5.08
C GLN A 57 -17.52 3.91 -6.27
N VAL A 58 -17.07 2.84 -6.94
CA VAL A 58 -17.85 2.21 -8.03
C VAL A 58 -19.21 1.70 -7.52
N LEU A 59 -19.24 1.11 -6.32
CA LEU A 59 -20.47 0.54 -5.75
C LEU A 59 -21.47 1.60 -5.26
N LEU A 60 -20.97 2.76 -4.81
CA LEU A 60 -21.82 3.82 -4.23
C LEU A 60 -22.31 4.81 -5.27
N LEU A 61 -21.51 5.08 -6.31
CA LEU A 61 -21.88 6.00 -7.38
C LEU A 61 -22.72 5.28 -8.42
N HIS A 62 -23.95 5.77 -8.63
CA HIS A 62 -24.82 5.35 -9.74
C HIS A 62 -24.40 5.95 -11.08
N ASN A 63 -23.12 6.30 -11.23
CA ASN A 63 -22.53 6.87 -12.44
C ASN A 63 -21.30 6.05 -12.80
N TRP A 64 -21.36 5.32 -13.92
CA TRP A 64 -20.25 4.45 -14.34
C TRP A 64 -18.97 5.22 -14.63
N ILE A 65 -19.04 6.40 -15.24
CA ILE A 65 -17.84 7.18 -15.57
C ILE A 65 -17.15 7.64 -14.28
N ALA A 66 -17.92 8.23 -13.36
CA ALA A 66 -17.40 8.70 -12.08
C ALA A 66 -17.02 7.56 -11.12
N GLY A 67 -17.69 6.41 -11.20
CA GLY A 67 -17.36 5.22 -10.42
C GLY A 67 -15.99 4.68 -10.78
N TRP A 68 -15.73 4.49 -12.08
CA TRP A 68 -14.49 3.87 -12.56
C TRP A 68 -13.30 4.83 -12.63
N SER A 69 -13.54 6.15 -12.69
CA SER A 69 -12.47 7.15 -12.85
C SER A 69 -11.36 7.00 -11.81
N HIS A 70 -11.72 6.83 -10.54
CA HIS A 70 -10.73 6.67 -9.47
C HIS A 70 -9.90 5.40 -9.65
N LEU A 71 -10.55 4.25 -9.91
CA LEU A 71 -9.83 2.99 -10.12
C LEU A 71 -8.88 3.10 -11.30
N LEU A 72 -9.31 3.68 -12.42
CA LEU A 72 -8.47 3.83 -13.61
C LEU A 72 -7.28 4.76 -13.37
N SER A 73 -7.52 5.95 -12.82
CA SER A 73 -6.45 6.91 -12.52
C SER A 73 -5.46 6.37 -11.48
N PHE A 74 -5.96 5.71 -10.43
CA PHE A 74 -5.12 5.14 -9.39
C PHE A 74 -4.34 3.91 -9.88
N SER A 75 -4.95 3.06 -10.72
CA SER A 75 -4.25 1.93 -11.36
C SER A 75 -2.97 2.40 -12.04
N LEU A 76 -3.08 3.43 -12.88
CA LEU A 76 -1.97 3.98 -13.63
C LEU A 76 -0.86 4.50 -12.69
N LEU A 77 -1.24 5.29 -11.69
CA LEU A 77 -0.30 5.81 -10.69
C LEU A 77 0.38 4.68 -9.91
N TYR A 78 -0.37 3.67 -9.49
CA TYR A 78 0.12 2.52 -8.74
C TYR A 78 1.19 1.75 -9.55
N PHE A 79 0.88 1.40 -10.80
CA PHE A 79 1.82 0.63 -11.63
C PHE A 79 3.08 1.41 -12.00
N LEU A 80 3.01 2.74 -12.09
CA LEU A 80 4.19 3.59 -12.34
C LEU A 80 5.03 3.86 -11.09
N ARG A 81 4.39 3.97 -9.92
CA ARG A 81 5.03 4.40 -8.67
C ARG A 81 5.62 3.24 -7.86
N VAL A 82 4.86 2.15 -7.70
CA VAL A 82 5.24 1.05 -6.80
C VAL A 82 6.56 0.38 -7.20
N PRO A 83 6.84 0.08 -8.48
CA PRO A 83 8.12 -0.50 -8.87
C PRO A 83 9.31 0.40 -8.52
N ARG A 84 9.14 1.72 -8.67
CA ARG A 84 10.18 2.71 -8.33
C ARG A 84 10.41 2.80 -6.82
N GLU A 85 9.33 2.74 -6.05
CA GLU A 85 9.37 2.70 -4.60
C GLU A 85 10.05 1.42 -4.09
N GLU A 86 9.67 0.24 -4.60
CA GLU A 86 10.33 -1.03 -4.27
C GLU A 86 11.81 -1.02 -4.66
N GLN A 87 12.16 -0.45 -5.82
CA GLN A 87 13.57 -0.32 -6.24
C GLN A 87 14.36 0.61 -5.31
N MET A 88 13.78 1.73 -4.89
CA MET A 88 14.39 2.64 -3.91
C MET A 88 14.65 1.93 -2.58
N MET A 89 13.67 1.14 -2.11
CA MET A 89 13.80 0.36 -0.88
C MET A 89 14.86 -0.75 -1.02
N LEU A 90 14.93 -1.44 -2.16
CA LEU A 90 15.99 -2.41 -2.46
C LEU A 90 17.37 -1.75 -2.47
N ASN A 91 17.51 -0.57 -3.07
CA ASN A 91 18.79 0.14 -3.11
C ASN A 91 19.25 0.58 -1.71
N GLN A 92 18.31 0.89 -0.81
CA GLN A 92 18.62 1.37 0.55
C GLN A 92 18.82 0.24 1.58
N PHE A 93 17.98 -0.79 1.55
CA PHE A 93 17.93 -1.86 2.55
C PHE A 93 18.44 -3.21 2.03
N GLY A 94 18.68 -3.34 0.72
CA GLY A 94 19.30 -4.52 0.10
C GLY A 94 18.56 -5.82 0.43
N GLU A 95 19.31 -6.77 0.99
CA GLU A 95 18.83 -8.11 1.33
C GLU A 95 17.71 -8.11 2.38
N GLU A 96 17.67 -7.14 3.29
CA GLU A 96 16.64 -7.05 4.32
C GLU A 96 15.26 -6.82 3.68
N TYR A 97 15.21 -5.92 2.69
CA TYR A 97 13.98 -5.68 1.92
C TYR A 97 13.65 -6.85 1.00
N GLN A 98 14.65 -7.52 0.41
CA GLN A 98 14.41 -8.69 -0.42
C GLN A 98 13.81 -9.85 0.41
N SER A 99 14.33 -10.11 1.61
CA SER A 99 13.76 -11.06 2.57
C SER A 99 12.34 -10.67 2.95
N TYR A 100 12.10 -9.37 3.21
CA TYR A 100 10.76 -8.83 3.44
C TYR A 100 9.81 -9.06 2.26
N MET A 101 10.26 -8.89 1.02
CA MET A 101 9.48 -9.15 -0.18
C MET A 101 9.07 -10.62 -0.32
N ASN A 102 9.91 -11.53 0.18
CA ASN A 102 9.64 -12.96 0.13
C ASN A 102 8.60 -13.41 1.17
N ARG A 103 8.56 -12.79 2.35
CA ARG A 103 7.57 -13.15 3.40
C ARG A 103 6.20 -12.50 3.22
N THR A 104 6.11 -11.39 2.49
CA THR A 104 4.88 -10.58 2.36
C THR A 104 4.33 -10.57 0.94
N GLY A 105 3.09 -10.10 0.77
CA GLY A 105 2.55 -9.75 -0.55
C GLY A 105 2.57 -8.24 -0.79
N ARG A 106 2.36 -7.79 -2.04
CA ARG A 106 2.30 -6.35 -2.36
C ARG A 106 1.06 -5.68 -1.76
N ILE A 107 -0.13 -6.11 -2.20
CA ILE A 107 -1.44 -5.61 -1.77
C ILE A 107 -2.23 -6.70 -1.04
N ILE A 108 -2.17 -7.93 -1.55
CA ILE A 108 -2.88 -9.08 -0.99
C ILE A 108 -1.88 -9.86 -0.12
N PRO A 109 -2.25 -10.29 1.10
CA PRO A 109 -1.31 -10.99 1.96
C PRO A 109 -0.94 -12.35 1.39
N ARG A 110 0.37 -12.62 1.32
CA ARG A 110 0.89 -13.89 0.79
C ARG A 110 0.56 -15.10 1.67
N ARG A 111 0.34 -14.87 2.97
CA ARG A 111 0.09 -15.92 3.98
C ARG A 111 -1.32 -16.53 3.90
N PHE A 112 -2.26 -15.94 3.16
CA PHE A 112 -3.60 -16.53 2.96
C PHE A 112 -3.65 -17.66 1.91
N TRP A 113 -2.56 -17.88 1.16
CA TRP A 113 -2.51 -18.81 0.02
C TRP A 113 -1.50 -19.96 0.18
N LYS A 114 -0.97 -20.17 1.39
CA LYS A 114 -0.22 -21.38 1.78
C LYS A 114 -1.01 -22.14 2.82
#